data_AF-A0A969CUY8-F1
#
_entry.id   AF-A0A969CUY8-F1
#
_cell.length_a   1.000
_cell.length_b   1.000
_cell.length_c   1.000
_cell.angle_alpha   90.00
_cell.angle_beta   90.00
_cell.angle_gamma   90.00
#
_symmetry.space_group_name_H-M   'P 1'
#
loop_
_entity.id
_entity.type
_entity.pdbx_description
1 polymer ?
#
loop_
_entity_poly.entity_id
_entity_poly.type
_entity_poly.pdbx_seq_one_letter_code
_entity_poly.pdbx_strand_id
1 'polypeptide(L)' 'TFGLPIDSRPQLRRIPQSLIVSFSSTHPAHKKLKSVDFTVSQTEAAQPLFLLNPAQLCQNKYLFVRAELFS' A
#
# COMPACT_ATOMS: atom_id res chain seq x y z
N THR A 1 -11.63 17.58 -4.99
CA THR A 1 -11.84 16.16 -4.62
C THR A 1 -11.01 15.29 -5.56
N PHE A 2 -10.26 14.32 -5.06
CA PHE A 2 -9.41 13.44 -5.86
C PHE A 2 -9.89 11.99 -5.68
N GLY A 3 -9.98 11.23 -6.76
CA GLY A 3 -10.36 9.82 -6.75
C GLY A 3 -9.16 8.95 -7.12
N LEU A 4 -9.00 7.81 -6.44
CA LEU A 4 -8.00 6.81 -6.80
C LEU A 4 -8.65 5.77 -7.72
N PRO A 5 -8.09 5.50 -8.92
CA PRO A 5 -8.53 4.37 -9.71
C PRO A 5 -8.19 3.08 -8.94
N ILE A 6 -9.18 2.19 -8.80
CA ILE A 6 -9.04 0.90 -8.12
C ILE A 6 -9.64 -0.20 -9.00
N ASP A 7 -8.95 -1.33 -9.06
CA ASP A 7 -9.35 -2.45 -9.93
C ASP A 7 -10.52 -3.27 -9.36
N SER A 8 -10.86 -3.07 -8.07
CA SER A 8 -11.90 -3.83 -7.38
C SER A 8 -12.61 -3.00 -6.32
N ARG A 9 -13.80 -3.48 -5.87
CA ARG A 9 -14.58 -2.78 -4.84
C ARG A 9 -13.84 -2.79 -3.50
N PRO A 10 -13.78 -1.65 -2.79
CA PRO A 10 -13.13 -1.58 -1.49
C PRO A 10 -13.92 -2.39 -0.46
N GLN A 11 -13.19 -2.98 0.49
CA GLN A 11 -13.78 -3.72 1.61
C GLN A 11 -13.36 -3.08 2.92
N LEU A 12 -14.31 -2.95 3.85
CA LEU A 12 -14.02 -2.52 5.21
C LEU A 12 -13.48 -3.70 6.01
N ARG A 13 -12.28 -3.56 6.57
CA ARG A 13 -11.62 -4.60 7.39
C ARG A 13 -11.06 -3.98 8.67
N ARG A 14 -11.22 -4.68 9.80
CA ARG A 14 -10.49 -4.36 11.04
C ARG A 14 -9.16 -5.09 11.04
N ILE A 15 -8.08 -4.38 11.36
CA ILE A 15 -6.72 -4.92 11.40
C ILE A 15 -6.15 -4.70 12.80
N PRO A 16 -5.65 -5.73 13.48
CA PRO A 16 -4.93 -5.58 14.75
C PRO A 16 -3.69 -4.71 14.58
N GLN A 17 -3.47 -3.77 15.52
CA GLN A 17 -2.31 -2.87 15.47
C GLN A 17 -0.97 -3.61 15.43
N SER A 18 -0.88 -4.78 16.08
CA SER A 18 0.32 -5.61 16.11
C SER A 18 0.76 -6.14 14.74
N LEU A 19 -0.14 -6.16 13.76
CA LEU A 19 0.17 -6.58 12.39
C LEU A 19 0.64 -5.43 11.50
N ILE A 20 0.52 -4.18 11.98
CA ILE A 20 0.94 -2.99 11.26
C ILE A 20 2.41 -2.74 11.55
N VAL A 21 3.24 -2.84 10.51
CA VAL A 21 4.69 -2.63 10.59
C VAL A 21 5.10 -1.51 9.65
N SER A 22 6.15 -0.78 10.00
CA SER A 22 6.68 0.28 9.15
C SER A 22 7.15 -0.27 7.80
N PHE A 23 6.86 0.46 6.74
CA PHE A 23 7.33 0.07 5.42
C PHE A 23 8.84 0.29 5.32
N SER A 24 9.59 -0.82 5.32
CA SER A 24 11.05 -0.78 5.40
C SER A 24 11.69 -0.27 4.11
N SER A 25 12.79 0.48 4.25
CA SER A 25 13.68 0.86 3.14
C SER A 25 14.36 -0.33 2.45
N THR A 26 14.40 -1.48 3.13
CA THR A 26 14.89 -2.75 2.58
C THR A 26 13.88 -3.47 1.71
N HIS A 27 12.61 -3.04 1.69
CA HIS A 27 11.60 -3.65 0.84
C HIS A 27 11.91 -3.35 -0.64
N PRO A 28 11.89 -4.36 -1.54
CA PRO A 28 12.29 -4.19 -2.94
C PRO A 28 11.47 -3.11 -3.68
N ALA A 29 10.22 -2.91 -3.25
CA ALA A 29 9.34 -1.88 -3.80
C ALA A 29 9.45 -0.49 -3.15
N HIS A 30 10.29 -0.29 -2.12
CA HIS A 30 10.37 0.97 -1.37
C HIS A 30 10.70 2.19 -2.25
N LYS A 31 11.55 2.02 -3.28
CA LYS A 31 11.89 3.09 -4.22
C LYS A 31 10.74 3.47 -5.16
N LYS A 32 9.81 2.55 -5.41
CA LYS A 32 8.66 2.72 -6.32
C LYS A 32 7.41 3.20 -5.58
N LEU A 33 7.23 2.78 -4.33
CA LEU A 33 6.04 3.05 -3.52
C LEU A 33 6.30 4.18 -2.50
N LYS A 34 6.49 5.40 -3.01
CA LYS A 34 6.80 6.60 -2.19
C LYS A 34 5.63 7.12 -1.35
N SER A 35 4.44 6.55 -1.53
CA SER A 35 3.21 6.93 -0.85
C SER A 35 2.73 5.88 0.15
N VAL A 36 3.59 4.91 0.49
CA VAL A 36 3.31 3.85 1.46
C VAL A 36 4.14 4.10 2.71
N ASP A 37 3.49 4.24 3.86
CA ASP A 37 4.18 4.40 5.16
C ASP A 37 4.26 3.08 5.94
N PHE A 38 3.27 2.19 5.75
CA PHE A 38 3.14 0.97 6.54
C PHE A 38 2.73 -0.23 5.68
N THR A 39 3.07 -1.41 6.16
CA THR A 39 2.59 -2.70 5.64
C THR A 39 1.86 -3.45 6.73
N VAL A 40 0.88 -4.25 6.33
CA VAL A 40 0.24 -5.22 7.20
C VAL A 40 0.88 -6.57 6.94
N SER A 41 1.60 -7.09 7.93
CA SER A 41 2.13 -8.44 7.90
C SER A 41 0.95 -9.42 7.97
N GLN A 42 0.65 -10.07 6.86
CA GLN A 42 -0.29 -11.18 6.83
C GLN A 42 0.47 -12.50 6.91
N THR A 43 -0.19 -13.54 7.43
CA THR A 43 0.32 -14.92 7.47
C THR A 43 0.87 -15.36 6.11
N GLU A 44 1.86 -16.25 6.11
CA GLU A 44 2.76 -16.63 4.99
C GLU A 44 2.11 -16.90 3.62
N ALA A 45 0.81 -17.21 3.56
CA ALA A 45 0.09 -17.49 2.32
C ALA A 45 -0.60 -16.27 1.67
N ALA A 46 -0.64 -15.11 2.33
CA ALA A 46 -1.37 -13.93 1.84
C ALA A 46 -0.44 -12.80 1.42
N GLN A 47 -0.79 -12.14 0.30
CA GLN A 47 -0.06 -10.97 -0.17
C GLN A 47 -0.10 -9.84 0.88
N PRO A 48 1.01 -9.11 1.08
CA PRO A 48 1.06 -8.02 2.04
C PRO A 48 0.11 -6.88 1.63
N LEU A 49 -0.60 -6.29 2.59
CA LEU A 49 -1.36 -5.06 2.33
C LEU A 49 -0.46 -3.86 2.59
N PHE A 50 -0.43 -2.93 1.65
CA PHE A 50 0.25 -1.65 1.79
C PHE A 50 -0.74 -0.58 2.23
N LEU A 51 -0.39 0.17 3.28
CA LEU A 51 -1.18 1.29 3.76
C LEU A 51 -0.65 2.58 3.13
N LEU A 52 -1.48 3.18 2.30
CA LEU A 52 -1.16 4.42 1.60
C LEU A 52 -1.31 5.62 2.53
N ASN A 53 -0.38 6.58 2.44
CA ASN A 53 -0.48 7.89 3.07
C ASN A 53 -1.18 8.89 2.13
N PRO A 54 -2.41 9.34 2.46
CA PRO A 54 -3.16 10.26 1.60
C PRO A 54 -2.44 11.59 1.35
N ALA A 55 -1.71 12.11 2.33
CA ALA A 55 -0.97 13.38 2.18
C ALA A 55 0.15 13.26 1.14
N GLN A 56 0.88 12.15 1.16
CA GLN A 56 1.93 11.85 0.16
C GLN A 56 1.33 11.51 -1.21
N LEU A 57 0.16 10.86 -1.27
CA LEU A 57 -0.55 10.60 -2.52
C LEU A 57 -0.96 11.90 -3.22
N CYS A 58 -1.47 12.88 -2.47
CA CYS A 58 -1.86 14.18 -3.06
C CYS A 58 -0.66 14.98 -3.58
N GLN A 59 0.52 14.79 -3.00
CA GLN A 59 1.76 15.43 -3.46
C GLN A 59 2.31 14.77 -4.73
N ASN A 60 2.19 13.45 -4.85
CA ASN A 60 2.61 12.69 -6.02
C ASN A 60 1.46 12.59 -7.04
N LYS A 61 1.26 13.65 -7.85
CA LYS A 61 0.15 13.84 -8.81
C LYS A 61 -0.09 12.74 -9.88
N TYR A 62 0.67 11.64 -9.88
CA TYR A 62 0.49 10.52 -10.80
C TYR A 62 0.78 9.19 -10.09
N LEU A 63 -0.26 8.49 -9.63
CA LEU A 63 -0.14 7.11 -9.16
C LEU A 63 -1.15 6.24 -9.92
N PHE A 64 -0.71 5.77 -11.09
CA PHE A 64 -1.20 4.50 -11.62
C PHE A 64 -0.57 3.40 -10.76
N VAL A 65 -1.26 2.95 -9.72
CA VAL A 65 -0.89 1.70 -9.05
C VAL A 65 -1.34 0.58 -9.97
N ARG A 66 -0.53 0.25 -10.97
CA ARG A 66 -0.66 -1.05 -11.64
C ARG A 66 -0.17 -2.11 -10.67
N ALA A 67 -1.03 -3.08 -10.37
CA ALA A 67 -0.69 -4.29 -9.61
C ALA A 67 0.21 -5.26 -10.40
N GLU A 68 1.21 -4.74 -11.13
CA GLU A 68 2.24 -5.52 -11.82
C GLU A 68 3.53 -5.46 -10.99
N LEU A 69 3.52 -6.13 -9.84
CA LEU A 69 4.71 -6.31 -9.00
C LEU A 69 4.96 -7.78 -8.65
N PHE A 70 4.62 -8.71 -9.55
CA PHE A 70 5.16 -10.07 -9.53
C PHE A 70 5.26 -10.61 -10.96
N SER A 71 6.42 -10.39 -11.58
CA SER A 71 6.96 -11.21 -12.65
C SER A 71 8.45 -11.42 -12.42
#